data_AF-A0A6I7MYI0-F1
#
_entry.id   AF-A0A6I7MYI0-F1
#
_cell.length_a   1.000
_cell.length_b   1.000
_cell.length_c   1.000
_cell.angle_alpha   90.00
_cell.angle_beta   90.00
_cell.angle_gamma   90.00
#
_symmetry.space_group_name_H-M   'P 1'
#
loop_
_entity.id
_entity.type
_entity.pdbx_description
1 polymer ?
#
loop_
_entity_poly.entity_id
_entity_poly.type
_entity_poly.pdbx_seq_one_letter_code
_entity_poly.pdbx_strand_id
1 'polypeptide(L)'
;MRNAYPVWVYALIAVAILAGGLYALPNIFPEDPAVQVANARTGEVEPAVASIIDVILGAQGLEAKQVEEREGQLLLRYDSADHQLRSADVLRGALDDDHVVALSLAPATPQWLRAINGRPMSLGLDLRGGVHFLMEVDLNAVIGTAMERYTNEFRGRLREERLAFEDVERSARHLTVTFASEQDRAAALTWLNRQYRAELDFRERGAGEDSSLEVTLDSDHLTELRRLALQQNISTLRKRVDELGVAEPIIAQQGESRIVVQLPGVQDTARAKEILGATATLEFRMVAEGADAREAQQTGRAPSGTRLYFERDGTPVLLQRRVMLTGDYITGASSGIAQDTGGPAVFINLDGQGARIFSRVTAENVGRLMATVFIETTTETTEEDGELVRRTSRSEEVINIARINEPLGRRFQITGLESTREAHNLALLLRAGALAAPMSIVEERTVGPSLGQENIDRGMQSVIIGFIGVMLFMILYYRVFGLIANFALALNLVLIVSILSLLQATLTLPGIAGIVLVVGIAVDANVLIFERIREELRNGMSPQAAISSGYERAFSTIADANVTTLIAAVVLFLFGTGPIKGFAITLSIGVVVSMFTAIVVTRAIVNLTYGRQRRIARLSI
;
A
#
# COMPACT_ATOMS: atom_id res chain seq x y z
N MET A 1 -50.88 1.90 -29.05
CA MET A 1 -49.54 1.57 -29.58
C MET A 1 -49.01 0.37 -28.80
N ARG A 2 -48.31 -0.59 -29.42
CA ARG A 2 -47.77 -1.76 -28.70
C ARG A 2 -46.72 -1.28 -27.71
N ASN A 3 -46.95 -1.50 -26.41
CA ASN A 3 -45.95 -1.28 -25.37
C ASN A 3 -44.93 -2.43 -25.42
N ALA A 4 -44.03 -2.40 -26.40
CA ALA A 4 -43.02 -3.42 -26.61
C ALA A 4 -41.68 -2.75 -26.86
N TYR A 5 -40.65 -3.18 -26.14
CA TYR A 5 -39.29 -2.73 -26.42
C TYR A 5 -38.79 -3.33 -27.75
N PRO A 6 -37.88 -2.63 -28.44
CA PRO A 6 -37.10 -3.22 -29.53
C PRO A 6 -36.33 -4.47 -29.07
N VAL A 7 -36.08 -5.41 -29.98
CA VAL A 7 -35.38 -6.68 -29.69
C VAL A 7 -33.98 -6.44 -29.09
N TRP A 8 -33.29 -5.40 -29.52
CA TRP A 8 -31.97 -5.06 -28.99
C TRP A 8 -31.97 -4.74 -27.49
N VAL A 9 -33.06 -4.21 -26.94
CA VAL A 9 -33.18 -3.95 -25.49
C VAL A 9 -33.26 -5.26 -24.72
N TYR A 10 -34.02 -6.23 -25.22
CA TYR A 10 -34.08 -7.56 -24.61
C TYR A 10 -32.73 -8.27 -24.71
N ALA A 11 -32.02 -8.13 -25.82
CA ALA A 11 -30.66 -8.64 -25.97
C ALA A 11 -29.69 -7.99 -24.97
N LEU A 12 -29.77 -6.66 -24.78
CA LEU A 12 -28.98 -5.93 -23.79
C LEU A 12 -29.21 -6.45 -22.37
N ILE A 13 -30.48 -6.65 -21.98
CA ILE A 13 -30.83 -7.21 -20.66
C ILE A 13 -30.27 -8.62 -20.51
N ALA A 14 -30.40 -9.47 -21.52
CA ALA A 14 -29.87 -10.83 -21.48
C ALA A 14 -28.34 -10.85 -21.32
N VAL A 15 -27.62 -9.99 -22.06
CA VAL A 15 -26.17 -9.83 -21.92
C VAL A 15 -25.81 -9.34 -20.52
N ALA A 16 -26.54 -8.35 -19.98
CA ALA A 16 -26.30 -7.84 -18.63
C ALA A 16 -26.51 -8.92 -17.55
N ILE A 17 -27.55 -9.76 -17.68
CA ILE A 17 -27.79 -10.88 -16.75
C ILE A 17 -26.68 -11.93 -16.85
N LEU A 18 -26.29 -12.32 -18.07
CA LEU A 18 -25.25 -13.33 -18.29
C LEU A 18 -23.88 -12.84 -17.80
N ALA A 19 -23.49 -11.62 -18.17
CA ALA A 19 -22.25 -11.02 -17.72
C ALA A 19 -22.26 -10.79 -16.20
N GLY A 20 -23.37 -10.28 -15.66
CA GLY A 20 -23.57 -10.10 -14.23
C GLY A 20 -23.41 -11.39 -13.45
N GLY A 21 -24.10 -12.46 -13.87
CA GLY A 21 -23.96 -13.78 -13.27
C GLY A 21 -22.53 -14.32 -13.38
N LEU A 22 -21.90 -14.19 -14.55
CA LEU A 22 -20.54 -14.67 -14.80
C LEU A 22 -19.49 -14.01 -13.90
N TYR A 23 -19.57 -12.69 -13.73
CA TYR A 23 -18.62 -11.94 -12.90
C TYR A 23 -19.01 -11.89 -11.42
N ALA A 24 -20.23 -12.27 -11.04
CA ALA A 24 -20.61 -12.46 -9.65
C ALA A 24 -20.22 -13.85 -9.12
N LEU A 25 -20.17 -14.87 -9.97
CA LEU A 25 -19.84 -16.27 -9.64
C LEU A 25 -18.58 -16.46 -8.77
N PRO A 26 -17.46 -15.74 -8.98
CA PRO A 26 -16.27 -15.87 -8.16
C PRO A 26 -16.51 -15.71 -6.65
N ASN A 27 -17.50 -14.88 -6.26
CA ASN A 27 -17.82 -14.59 -4.86
C ASN A 27 -18.52 -15.74 -4.13
N ILE A 28 -18.99 -16.76 -4.84
CA ILE A 28 -19.55 -17.97 -4.25
C ILE A 28 -18.43 -18.91 -3.77
N PHE A 29 -17.22 -18.75 -4.30
CA PHE A 29 -16.04 -19.48 -3.89
C PHE A 29 -15.29 -18.66 -2.85
N PRO A 30 -15.36 -19.00 -1.54
CA PRO A 30 -14.61 -18.29 -0.52
C PRO A 30 -13.11 -18.43 -0.74
N GLU A 31 -12.31 -17.54 -0.16
CA GLU A 31 -10.87 -17.71 -0.12
C GLU A 31 -10.52 -18.77 0.93
N ASP A 32 -9.67 -19.74 0.57
CA ASP A 32 -9.16 -20.74 1.50
C ASP A 32 -8.01 -20.12 2.31
N PRO A 33 -8.01 -20.20 3.66
CA PRO A 33 -6.84 -19.93 4.49
C PRO A 33 -5.64 -20.71 3.97
N ALA A 34 -4.52 -20.05 3.68
CA ALA A 34 -3.38 -20.71 3.06
C ALA A 34 -2.03 -20.24 3.61
N VAL A 35 -1.09 -21.16 3.76
CA VAL A 35 0.31 -20.86 4.07
C VAL A 35 1.10 -20.95 2.78
N GLN A 36 1.80 -19.86 2.44
CA GLN A 36 2.67 -19.79 1.29
C GLN A 36 4.11 -19.96 1.76
N VAL A 37 4.83 -20.88 1.11
CA VAL A 37 6.24 -21.12 1.34
C VAL A 37 6.97 -20.84 0.04
N ALA A 38 7.96 -19.97 0.08
CA ALA A 38 8.79 -19.62 -1.07
C ALA A 38 10.26 -19.56 -0.64
N ASN A 39 11.18 -19.91 -1.53
CA ASN A 39 12.59 -19.65 -1.28
C ASN A 39 12.88 -18.14 -1.43
N ALA A 40 13.52 -17.53 -0.45
CA ALA A 40 13.82 -16.11 -0.40
C ALA A 40 14.75 -15.64 -1.53
N ARG A 41 15.54 -16.55 -2.13
CA ARG A 41 16.53 -16.21 -3.16
C ARG A 41 16.05 -16.52 -4.58
N THR A 42 15.47 -17.70 -4.77
CA THR A 42 15.03 -18.17 -6.10
C THR A 42 13.55 -17.95 -6.34
N GLY A 43 12.76 -17.78 -5.28
CA GLY A 43 11.31 -17.82 -5.33
C GLY A 43 10.74 -19.25 -5.47
N GLU A 44 11.58 -20.23 -5.78
CA GLU A 44 11.17 -21.60 -6.09
C GLU A 44 11.51 -22.57 -4.94
N VAL A 45 10.55 -23.42 -4.57
CA VAL A 45 10.67 -24.42 -3.52
C VAL A 45 11.09 -25.76 -4.13
N GLU A 46 12.17 -26.32 -3.61
CA GLU A 46 12.68 -27.60 -4.08
C GLU A 46 11.75 -28.76 -3.68
N PRO A 47 11.60 -29.82 -4.51
CA PRO A 47 10.71 -30.96 -4.20
C PRO A 47 11.03 -31.67 -2.88
N ALA A 48 12.30 -31.62 -2.44
CA ALA A 48 12.72 -32.16 -1.16
C ALA A 48 12.10 -31.39 0.02
N VAL A 49 12.01 -30.07 -0.08
CA VAL A 49 11.42 -29.20 0.95
C VAL A 49 9.92 -29.43 1.05
N ALA A 50 9.22 -29.62 -0.08
CA ALA A 50 7.81 -30.00 -0.10
C ALA A 50 7.55 -31.29 0.71
N SER A 51 8.41 -32.31 0.53
CA SER A 51 8.30 -33.58 1.25
C SER A 51 8.58 -33.43 2.75
N ILE A 52 9.51 -32.56 3.12
CA ILE A 52 9.82 -32.24 4.52
C ILE A 52 8.63 -31.54 5.20
N ILE A 53 8.00 -30.59 4.51
CA ILE A 53 6.81 -29.88 4.97
C ILE A 53 5.68 -30.86 5.30
N ASP A 54 5.40 -31.81 4.40
CA ASP A 54 4.36 -32.83 4.63
C ASP A 54 4.64 -33.69 5.87
N VAL A 55 5.91 -34.07 6.10
CA VAL A 55 6.31 -34.84 7.28
C VAL A 55 6.15 -34.03 8.57
N ILE A 56 6.60 -32.77 8.56
CA ILE A 56 6.51 -31.87 9.73
C ILE A 56 5.06 -31.62 10.12
N LEU A 57 4.21 -31.30 9.13
CA LEU A 57 2.79 -31.02 9.35
C LEU A 57 2.02 -32.28 9.77
N GLY A 58 2.29 -33.41 9.13
CA GLY A 58 1.69 -34.71 9.47
C GLY A 58 2.00 -35.15 10.90
N ALA A 59 3.23 -34.92 11.39
CA ALA A 59 3.62 -35.26 12.77
C ALA A 59 2.83 -34.48 13.84
N GLN A 60 2.27 -33.31 13.51
CA GLN A 60 1.47 -32.48 14.41
C GLN A 60 -0.05 -32.51 14.12
N GLY A 61 -0.49 -33.34 13.17
CA GLY A 61 -1.90 -33.40 12.76
C GLY A 61 -2.40 -32.13 12.07
N LEU A 62 -1.50 -31.38 11.43
CA LEU A 62 -1.77 -30.12 10.72
C LEU A 62 -1.79 -30.34 9.20
N GLU A 63 -2.49 -31.37 8.73
CA GLU A 63 -2.54 -31.70 7.31
C GLU A 63 -3.23 -30.60 6.50
N ALA A 64 -2.60 -30.22 5.38
CA ALA A 64 -3.18 -29.28 4.43
C ALA A 64 -4.29 -29.98 3.63
N LYS A 65 -5.42 -29.28 3.45
CA LYS A 65 -6.54 -29.69 2.58
C LYS A 65 -6.06 -29.94 1.15
N GLN A 66 -5.16 -29.09 0.67
CA GLN A 66 -4.57 -29.18 -0.66
C GLN A 66 -3.21 -28.50 -0.65
N VAL A 67 -2.23 -29.14 -1.27
CA VAL A 67 -0.93 -28.55 -1.55
C VAL A 67 -0.87 -28.27 -3.06
N GLU A 68 -0.67 -27.01 -3.42
CA GLU A 68 -0.48 -26.60 -4.82
C GLU A 68 0.89 -25.96 -4.99
N GLU A 69 1.58 -26.32 -6.06
CA GLU A 69 2.75 -25.58 -6.50
C GLU A 69 2.31 -24.50 -7.48
N ARG A 70 2.63 -23.23 -7.19
CA ARG A 70 2.25 -22.09 -8.01
C ARG A 70 3.43 -21.16 -8.20
N GLU A 71 3.85 -20.99 -9.45
CA GLU A 71 4.98 -20.11 -9.80
C GLU A 71 6.26 -20.46 -9.02
N GLY A 72 6.49 -21.77 -8.83
CA GLY A 72 7.60 -22.33 -8.05
C GLY A 72 7.40 -22.28 -6.53
N GLN A 73 6.33 -21.66 -6.03
CA GLN A 73 6.07 -21.55 -4.60
C GLN A 73 5.13 -22.65 -4.13
N LEU A 74 5.28 -23.09 -2.89
CA LEU A 74 4.36 -24.04 -2.27
C LEU A 74 3.21 -23.29 -1.60
N LEU A 75 1.97 -23.65 -1.94
CA LEU A 75 0.77 -23.10 -1.35
C LEU A 75 -0.03 -24.20 -0.65
N LEU A 76 -0.02 -24.16 0.68
CA LEU A 76 -0.71 -25.10 1.56
C LEU A 76 -2.06 -24.51 1.95
N ARG A 77 -3.16 -25.10 1.51
CA ARG A 77 -4.52 -24.65 1.85
C ARG A 77 -5.07 -25.38 3.06
N TYR A 78 -5.87 -24.70 3.87
CA TYR A 78 -6.47 -25.22 5.09
C TYR A 78 -7.97 -24.90 5.12
N ASP A 79 -8.73 -25.69 5.90
CA ASP A 79 -10.15 -25.44 6.11
C ASP A 79 -10.42 -24.35 7.17
N SER A 80 -9.42 -23.99 7.97
CA SER A 80 -9.56 -23.00 9.04
C SER A 80 -8.33 -22.11 9.19
N ALA A 81 -8.56 -20.87 9.60
CA ALA A 81 -7.49 -19.93 9.95
C ALA A 81 -6.64 -20.42 11.13
N ASP A 82 -7.22 -21.16 12.07
CA ASP A 82 -6.49 -21.74 13.20
C ASP A 82 -5.48 -22.81 12.73
N HIS A 83 -5.86 -23.66 11.79
CA HIS A 83 -4.95 -24.65 11.20
C HIS A 83 -3.85 -23.95 10.38
N GLN A 84 -4.22 -22.92 9.62
CA GLN A 84 -3.26 -22.09 8.88
C GLN A 84 -2.20 -21.47 9.81
N LEU A 85 -2.63 -20.87 10.92
CA LEU A 85 -1.75 -20.20 11.87
C LEU A 85 -0.77 -21.15 12.54
N ARG A 86 -1.29 -22.25 13.09
CA ARG A 86 -0.45 -23.26 13.75
C ARG A 86 0.55 -23.86 12.76
N SER A 87 0.13 -24.08 11.52
CA SER A 87 1.02 -24.59 10.47
C SER A 87 2.10 -23.57 10.11
N ALA A 88 1.76 -22.29 9.96
CA ALA A 88 2.73 -21.24 9.69
C ALA A 88 3.78 -21.13 10.81
N ASP A 89 3.37 -21.19 12.07
CA ASP A 89 4.29 -21.10 13.21
C ASP A 89 5.23 -22.30 13.30
N VAL A 90 4.71 -23.50 13.06
CA VAL A 90 5.53 -24.73 13.00
C VAL A 90 6.52 -24.64 11.84
N LEU A 91 6.08 -24.20 10.66
CA LEU A 91 6.93 -24.10 9.48
C LEU A 91 8.00 -23.02 9.62
N ARG A 92 7.70 -21.86 10.23
CA ARG A 92 8.71 -20.83 10.54
C ARG A 92 9.77 -21.32 11.52
N GLY A 93 9.39 -22.20 12.44
CA GLY A 93 10.33 -22.77 13.41
C GLY A 93 11.18 -23.92 12.85
N ALA A 94 10.73 -24.57 11.77
CA ALA A 94 11.34 -25.79 11.26
C ALA A 94 12.04 -25.63 9.91
N LEU A 95 11.68 -24.63 9.10
CA LEU A 95 12.32 -24.34 7.82
C LEU A 95 13.50 -23.38 8.00
N ASP A 96 14.51 -23.54 7.13
CA ASP A 96 15.71 -22.72 7.11
C ASP A 96 15.39 -21.25 6.74
N ASP A 97 16.26 -20.31 7.14
CA ASP A 97 16.09 -18.86 6.89
C ASP A 97 16.04 -18.46 5.40
N ASP A 98 16.36 -19.39 4.50
CA ASP A 98 16.21 -19.23 3.06
C ASP A 98 14.77 -19.47 2.58
N HIS A 99 13.82 -19.82 3.45
CA HIS A 99 12.41 -20.01 3.12
C HIS A 99 11.52 -19.01 3.87
N VAL A 100 10.72 -18.25 3.11
CA VAL A 100 9.73 -17.32 3.66
C VAL A 100 8.40 -18.04 3.81
N VAL A 101 7.84 -18.00 5.02
CA VAL A 101 6.54 -18.57 5.36
C VAL A 101 5.54 -17.44 5.62
N ALA A 102 4.64 -17.23 4.68
CA ALA A 102 3.65 -16.15 4.70
C ALA A 102 2.23 -16.70 4.90
N LEU A 103 1.43 -15.97 5.67
CA LEU A 103 -0.01 -16.20 5.76
C LEU A 103 -0.66 -15.55 4.54
N SER A 104 -1.47 -16.31 3.83
CA SER A 104 -2.16 -15.86 2.62
C SER A 104 -3.61 -16.34 2.60
N LEU A 105 -4.43 -15.73 1.76
CA LEU A 105 -5.77 -16.21 1.44
C LEU A 105 -5.73 -16.64 -0.03
N ALA A 106 -5.90 -17.93 -0.27
CA ALA A 106 -5.84 -18.49 -1.61
C ALA A 106 -7.24 -18.42 -2.25
N PRO A 107 -7.39 -17.83 -3.44
CA PRO A 107 -8.69 -17.81 -4.10
C PRO A 107 -9.09 -19.23 -4.51
N ALA A 108 -10.18 -19.76 -3.94
CA ALA A 108 -10.75 -21.05 -4.35
C ALA A 108 -11.48 -21.00 -5.70
N THR A 109 -11.44 -19.84 -6.38
CA THR A 109 -12.09 -19.63 -7.67
C THR A 109 -11.53 -20.58 -8.74
N PRO A 110 -12.38 -21.28 -9.50
CA PRO A 110 -11.96 -22.17 -10.59
C PRO A 110 -11.03 -21.48 -11.61
N GLN A 111 -10.08 -22.22 -12.17
CA GLN A 111 -9.10 -21.68 -13.12
C GLN A 111 -9.75 -21.02 -14.36
N TRP A 112 -10.84 -21.60 -14.87
CA TRP A 112 -11.55 -21.04 -16.03
C TRP A 112 -12.19 -19.67 -15.75
N LEU A 113 -12.65 -19.42 -14.52
CA LEU A 113 -13.17 -18.11 -14.08
C LEU A 113 -12.03 -17.10 -13.92
N ARG A 114 -10.89 -17.54 -13.36
CA ARG A 114 -9.69 -16.70 -13.26
C ARG A 114 -9.13 -16.32 -14.62
N ALA A 115 -9.18 -17.22 -15.61
CA ALA A 115 -8.69 -16.97 -16.96
C ALA A 115 -9.44 -15.83 -17.68
N ILE A 116 -10.71 -15.59 -17.32
CA ILE A 116 -11.50 -14.46 -17.83
C ILE A 116 -11.43 -13.23 -16.91
N ASN A 117 -10.45 -13.19 -16.00
CA ASN A 117 -10.28 -12.16 -14.97
C ASN A 117 -11.48 -12.04 -14.01
N GLY A 118 -12.23 -13.13 -13.81
CA GLY A 118 -13.26 -13.24 -12.79
C GLY A 118 -12.64 -13.44 -11.41
N ARG A 119 -12.41 -12.32 -10.71
CA ARG A 119 -11.90 -12.29 -9.33
C ARG A 119 -13.06 -12.05 -8.35
N PRO A 120 -12.99 -12.57 -7.12
CA PRO A 120 -13.93 -12.17 -6.09
C PRO A 120 -13.78 -10.68 -5.75
N MET A 121 -14.78 -10.11 -5.08
CA MET A 121 -14.74 -8.75 -4.58
C MET A 121 -13.64 -8.62 -3.53
N SER A 122 -12.86 -7.54 -3.62
CA SER A 122 -11.84 -7.23 -2.61
C SER A 122 -12.52 -6.85 -1.30
N LEU A 123 -12.10 -7.44 -0.19
CA LEU A 123 -12.63 -7.13 1.14
C LEU A 123 -11.68 -6.17 1.86
N GLY A 124 -12.22 -5.18 2.55
CA GLY A 124 -11.46 -4.19 3.30
C GLY A 124 -10.96 -4.71 4.64
N LEU A 125 -10.12 -3.90 5.30
CA LEU A 125 -9.53 -4.23 6.59
C LEU A 125 -10.55 -4.59 7.67
N ASP A 126 -11.70 -3.88 7.68
CA ASP A 126 -12.79 -4.11 8.65
C ASP A 126 -13.43 -5.50 8.51
N LEU A 127 -13.21 -6.18 7.39
CA LEU A 127 -13.77 -7.50 7.07
C LEU A 127 -12.69 -8.58 7.07
N ARG A 128 -11.50 -8.33 6.49
CA ARG A 128 -10.36 -9.30 6.48
C ARG A 128 -9.55 -9.31 7.78
N GLY A 129 -9.68 -8.28 8.61
CA GLY A 129 -8.73 -8.00 9.69
C GLY A 129 -7.36 -7.54 9.16
N GLY A 130 -6.52 -7.00 10.05
CA GLY A 130 -5.17 -6.54 9.73
C GLY A 130 -4.81 -5.22 10.43
N VAL A 131 -3.81 -4.53 9.87
CA VAL A 131 -3.31 -3.26 10.42
C VAL A 131 -3.45 -2.09 9.44
N HIS A 132 -3.75 -0.92 9.97
CA HIS A 132 -3.80 0.37 9.27
C HIS A 132 -2.85 1.35 9.95
N PHE A 133 -1.88 1.85 9.18
CA PHE A 133 -0.96 2.91 9.60
C PHE A 133 -1.19 4.16 8.75
N LEU A 134 -1.33 5.32 9.40
CA LEU A 134 -1.17 6.62 8.76
C LEU A 134 0.21 7.15 9.13
N MET A 135 1.08 7.26 8.13
CA MET A 135 2.47 7.64 8.35
C MET A 135 2.72 9.01 7.75
N GLU A 136 3.47 9.86 8.46
CA GLU A 136 3.83 11.21 8.03
C GLU A 136 5.31 11.25 7.70
N VAL A 137 5.63 11.75 6.51
CA VAL A 137 7.00 11.87 6.02
C VAL A 137 7.59 13.21 6.45
N ASP A 138 8.80 13.19 7.01
CA ASP A 138 9.53 14.41 7.36
C ASP A 138 10.12 15.07 6.10
N LEU A 139 9.30 15.88 5.45
CA LEU A 139 9.72 16.64 4.26
C LEU A 139 10.77 17.71 4.56
N ASN A 140 10.95 18.11 5.83
CA ASN A 140 12.00 19.07 6.19
C ASN A 140 13.37 18.38 6.17
N ALA A 141 13.45 17.10 6.55
CA ALA A 141 14.67 16.31 6.42
C ALA A 141 15.13 16.19 4.96
N VAL A 142 14.19 16.06 4.01
CA VAL A 142 14.49 16.06 2.55
C VAL A 142 15.12 17.37 2.14
N ILE A 143 14.53 18.50 2.56
CA ILE A 143 15.05 19.84 2.26
C ILE A 143 16.44 20.00 2.86
N GLY A 144 16.64 19.59 4.12
CA GLY A 144 17.95 19.64 4.77
C GLY A 144 19.02 18.85 4.02
N THR A 145 18.68 17.64 3.58
CA THR A 145 19.59 16.77 2.79
C THR A 145 19.90 17.38 1.43
N ALA A 146 18.92 17.97 0.75
CA ALA A 146 19.12 18.68 -0.49
C ALA A 146 20.03 19.91 -0.31
N MET A 147 19.84 20.69 0.76
CA MET A 147 20.70 21.83 1.08
C MET A 147 22.14 21.39 1.36
N GLU A 148 22.35 20.30 2.11
CA GLU A 148 23.69 19.76 2.36
C GLU A 148 24.37 19.29 1.07
N ARG A 149 23.62 18.65 0.16
CA ARG A 149 24.13 18.29 -1.17
C ARG A 149 24.61 19.53 -1.93
N TYR A 150 23.80 20.60 -1.98
CA TYR A 150 24.22 21.85 -2.63
C TYR A 150 25.39 22.54 -1.93
N THR A 151 25.48 22.49 -0.59
CA THR A 151 26.67 22.97 0.14
C THR A 151 27.94 22.31 -0.37
N ASN A 152 27.94 20.98 -0.45
CA ASN A 152 29.11 20.22 -0.88
C ASN A 152 29.42 20.43 -2.36
N GLU A 153 28.38 20.48 -3.20
CA GLU A 153 28.52 20.74 -4.62
C GLU A 153 29.09 22.14 -4.89
N PHE A 154 28.59 23.18 -4.22
CA PHE A 154 29.05 24.55 -4.41
C PHE A 154 30.51 24.70 -3.98
N ARG A 155 30.91 24.11 -2.85
CA ARG A 155 32.32 24.11 -2.42
C ARG A 155 33.25 23.45 -3.43
N GLY A 156 32.81 22.39 -4.10
CA GLY A 156 33.58 21.71 -5.13
C GLY A 156 33.64 22.53 -6.43
N ARG A 157 32.47 22.87 -6.97
CA ARG A 157 32.31 23.54 -8.26
C ARG A 157 32.91 24.94 -8.30
N LEU A 158 32.70 25.75 -7.26
CA LEU A 158 33.29 27.10 -7.22
C LEU A 158 34.82 27.04 -7.22
N ARG A 159 35.44 26.04 -6.57
CA ARG A 159 36.89 25.82 -6.63
C ARG A 159 37.36 25.34 -8.00
N GLU A 160 36.63 24.41 -8.61
CA GLU A 160 36.94 23.88 -9.96
C GLU A 160 36.94 25.01 -10.99
N GLU A 161 35.93 25.89 -10.93
CA GLU A 161 35.77 27.04 -11.83
C GLU A 161 36.60 28.27 -11.41
N ARG A 162 37.41 28.15 -10.35
CA ARG A 162 38.29 29.21 -9.82
C ARG A 162 37.56 30.51 -9.43
N LEU A 163 36.32 30.37 -8.96
CA LEU A 163 35.53 31.46 -8.41
C LEU A 163 35.90 31.63 -6.93
N ALA A 164 36.31 32.84 -6.53
CA ALA A 164 36.70 33.12 -5.15
C ALA A 164 35.47 33.12 -4.24
N PHE A 165 35.55 32.42 -3.11
CA PHE A 165 34.56 32.43 -2.03
C PHE A 165 35.27 32.16 -0.70
N GLU A 166 34.71 32.64 0.40
CA GLU A 166 35.27 32.46 1.75
C GLU A 166 34.71 31.20 2.40
N ASP A 167 33.39 31.09 2.49
CA ASP A 167 32.71 29.90 3.00
C ASP A 167 31.33 29.72 2.35
N VAL A 168 30.81 28.51 2.51
CA VAL A 168 29.46 28.11 2.15
C VAL A 168 28.83 27.53 3.42
N GLU A 169 28.05 28.34 4.12
CA GLU A 169 27.37 27.92 5.34
C GLU A 169 25.94 27.49 5.05
N ARG A 170 25.50 26.43 5.73
CA ARG A 170 24.14 25.92 5.64
C ARG A 170 23.33 26.38 6.85
N SER A 171 22.18 26.98 6.59
CA SER A 171 21.13 27.19 7.59
C SER A 171 20.01 26.15 7.43
N ALA A 172 18.95 26.23 8.24
CA ALA A 172 17.86 25.26 8.21
C ALA A 172 17.10 25.22 6.87
N ARG A 173 16.96 26.37 6.19
CA ARG A 173 16.15 26.50 4.95
C ARG A 173 16.79 27.32 3.83
N HIS A 174 17.99 27.84 4.07
CA HIS A 174 18.76 28.59 3.10
C HIS A 174 20.24 28.26 3.27
N LEU A 175 21.01 28.61 2.26
CA LEU A 175 22.45 28.49 2.24
C LEU A 175 23.06 29.87 2.02
N THR A 176 24.10 30.20 2.76
CA THR A 176 24.79 31.48 2.67
C THR A 176 26.17 31.24 2.08
N VAL A 177 26.45 31.84 0.93
CA VAL A 177 27.80 31.87 0.35
C VAL A 177 28.41 33.23 0.67
N THR A 178 29.56 33.25 1.33
CA THR A 178 30.26 34.49 1.71
C THR A 178 31.42 34.74 0.76
N PHE A 179 31.62 36.00 0.39
CA PHE A 179 32.61 36.46 -0.58
C PHE A 179 33.41 37.63 -0.03
N ALA A 180 34.70 37.67 -0.39
CA ALA A 180 35.60 38.76 -0.01
C ALA A 180 35.26 40.10 -0.70
N SER A 181 34.56 40.07 -1.84
CA SER A 181 34.19 41.27 -2.59
C SER A 181 32.87 41.11 -3.34
N GLU A 182 32.21 42.24 -3.63
CA GLU A 182 31.01 42.27 -4.48
C GLU A 182 31.30 41.82 -5.92
N GLN A 183 32.52 42.00 -6.41
CA GLN A 183 32.91 41.55 -7.75
C GLN A 183 32.95 40.02 -7.82
N ASP A 184 33.49 39.37 -6.79
CA ASP A 184 33.53 37.90 -6.70
C ASP A 184 32.12 37.33 -6.55
N ARG A 185 31.28 37.98 -5.71
CA ARG A 185 29.85 37.62 -5.59
C ARG A 185 29.13 37.72 -6.94
N ALA A 186 29.31 38.81 -7.68
CA ALA A 186 28.64 39.01 -8.97
C ALA A 186 29.09 37.98 -10.03
N ALA A 187 30.37 37.63 -10.05
CA ALA A 187 30.91 36.58 -10.92
C ALA A 187 30.30 35.21 -10.57
N ALA A 188 30.28 34.86 -9.28
CA ALA A 188 29.69 33.62 -8.80
C ALA A 188 28.17 33.55 -9.04
N LEU A 189 27.43 34.62 -8.76
CA LEU A 189 25.99 34.73 -9.01
C LEU A 189 25.66 34.50 -10.49
N THR A 190 26.44 35.09 -11.40
CA THR A 190 26.23 34.92 -12.86
C THR A 190 26.39 33.46 -13.28
N TRP A 191 27.41 32.78 -12.75
CA TRP A 191 27.65 31.37 -13.04
C TRP A 191 26.58 30.47 -12.42
N LEU A 192 26.27 30.68 -11.13
CA LEU A 192 25.28 29.91 -10.38
C LEU A 192 23.88 30.04 -10.99
N ASN A 193 23.45 31.24 -11.37
CA ASN A 193 22.18 31.43 -12.06
C ASN A 193 22.15 30.69 -13.41
N ARG A 194 23.26 30.69 -14.16
CA ARG A 194 23.29 29.97 -15.44
C ARG A 194 23.06 28.46 -15.26
N GLN A 195 23.63 27.90 -14.19
CA GLN A 195 23.62 26.47 -13.94
C GLN A 195 22.36 25.99 -13.19
N TYR A 196 21.86 26.77 -12.22
CA TYR A 196 20.87 26.31 -11.23
C TYR A 196 19.57 27.14 -11.18
N ARG A 197 19.34 28.09 -12.12
CA ARG A 197 18.12 28.94 -12.13
C ARG A 197 16.78 28.18 -12.10
N ALA A 198 16.78 26.90 -12.47
CA ALA A 198 15.56 26.09 -12.51
C ALA A 198 15.25 25.45 -11.14
N GLU A 199 16.20 25.49 -10.21
CA GLU A 199 16.15 24.74 -8.94
C GLU A 199 16.32 25.65 -7.72
N LEU A 200 17.04 26.77 -7.89
CA LEU A 200 17.49 27.64 -6.81
C LEU A 200 17.22 29.12 -7.12
N ASP A 201 16.81 29.82 -6.07
CA ASP A 201 16.70 31.28 -6.01
C ASP A 201 17.93 31.86 -5.31
N PHE A 202 18.49 32.92 -5.88
CA PHE A 202 19.69 33.58 -5.37
C PHE A 202 19.35 35.03 -4.99
N ARG A 203 19.64 35.43 -3.76
CA ARG A 203 19.43 36.79 -3.25
C ARG A 203 20.72 37.36 -2.71
N GLU A 204 21.11 38.52 -3.22
CA GLU A 204 22.28 39.24 -2.74
C GLU A 204 22.01 39.86 -1.37
N ARG A 205 22.94 39.69 -0.43
CA ARG A 205 22.90 40.28 0.92
C ARG A 205 24.25 40.94 1.25
N GLY A 206 24.19 41.99 2.06
CA GLY A 206 25.37 42.75 2.50
C GLY A 206 26.07 43.54 1.39
N ALA A 207 27.04 44.35 1.80
CA ALA A 207 27.87 45.20 0.93
C ALA A 207 29.30 45.28 1.50
N GLY A 208 30.31 45.48 0.65
CA GLY A 208 31.71 45.51 1.08
C GLY A 208 32.22 44.16 1.60
N GLU A 209 32.76 44.12 2.83
CA GLU A 209 33.34 42.91 3.47
C GLU A 209 32.27 41.88 3.92
N ASP A 210 30.99 42.26 4.01
CA ASP A 210 29.88 41.35 4.35
C ASP A 210 29.14 40.82 3.10
N SER A 211 29.82 40.78 1.95
CA SER A 211 29.21 40.41 0.67
C SER A 211 28.81 38.93 0.67
N SER A 212 27.52 38.66 0.68
CA SER A 212 26.99 37.30 0.74
C SER A 212 25.86 37.07 -0.24
N LEU A 213 25.62 35.81 -0.53
CA LEU A 213 24.52 35.35 -1.35
C LEU A 213 23.70 34.35 -0.54
N GLU A 214 22.43 34.67 -0.34
CA GLU A 214 21.43 33.77 0.23
C GLU A 214 20.80 32.94 -0.89
N VAL A 215 20.90 31.62 -0.76
CA VAL A 215 20.39 30.63 -1.70
C VAL A 215 19.20 29.93 -1.06
N THR A 216 18.07 29.94 -1.75
CA THR A 216 16.86 29.21 -1.35
C THR A 216 16.39 28.27 -2.46
N LEU A 217 15.64 27.23 -2.12
CA LEU A 217 14.96 26.42 -3.13
C LEU A 217 13.86 27.24 -3.79
N ASP A 218 13.76 27.16 -5.11
CA ASP A 218 12.59 27.64 -5.83
C ASP A 218 11.32 26.86 -5.41
N SER A 219 10.16 27.51 -5.47
CA SER A 219 8.89 26.94 -5.01
C SER A 219 8.39 25.74 -5.83
N ASP A 220 8.62 25.74 -7.15
CA ASP A 220 8.25 24.64 -8.03
C ASP A 220 9.19 23.45 -7.78
N HIS A 221 10.49 23.72 -7.66
CA HIS A 221 11.48 22.70 -7.33
C HIS A 221 11.25 22.09 -5.94
N LEU A 222 10.84 22.89 -4.95
CA LEU A 222 10.48 22.41 -3.61
C LEU A 222 9.27 21.47 -3.66
N THR A 223 8.23 21.80 -4.44
CA THR A 223 7.06 20.95 -4.62
C THR A 223 7.44 19.64 -5.31
N GLU A 224 8.30 19.70 -6.31
CA GLU A 224 8.80 18.52 -7.01
C GLU A 224 9.64 17.62 -6.11
N LEU A 225 10.55 18.19 -5.31
CA LEU A 225 11.34 17.43 -4.32
C LEU A 225 10.44 16.70 -3.32
N ARG A 226 9.39 17.36 -2.81
CA ARG A 226 8.41 16.73 -1.91
C ARG A 226 7.69 15.57 -2.60
N ARG A 227 7.22 15.78 -3.83
CA ARG A 227 6.52 14.76 -4.62
C ARG A 227 7.42 13.54 -4.87
N LEU A 228 8.66 13.76 -5.28
CA LEU A 228 9.64 12.70 -5.52
C LEU A 228 9.98 11.94 -4.23
N ALA A 229 10.16 12.64 -3.11
CA ALA A 229 10.41 12.00 -1.82
C ALA A 229 9.24 11.11 -1.36
N LEU A 230 8.00 11.57 -1.53
CA LEU A 230 6.81 10.76 -1.23
C LEU A 230 6.71 9.54 -2.13
N GLN A 231 6.93 9.71 -3.44
CA GLN A 231 6.91 8.60 -4.40
C GLN A 231 7.98 7.55 -4.08
N GLN A 232 9.19 8.00 -3.72
CA GLN A 232 10.27 7.12 -3.30
C GLN A 232 9.91 6.38 -2.00
N ASN A 233 9.41 7.07 -0.98
CA ASN A 233 8.97 6.42 0.25
C ASN A 233 7.84 5.41 0.00
N ILE A 234 6.85 5.72 -0.84
CA ILE A 234 5.79 4.77 -1.23
C ILE A 234 6.38 3.52 -1.92
N SER A 235 7.35 3.72 -2.81
CA SER A 235 8.05 2.62 -3.51
C SER A 235 8.83 1.73 -2.54
N THR A 236 9.59 2.34 -1.62
CA THR A 236 10.32 1.63 -0.56
C THR A 236 9.37 0.89 0.38
N LEU A 237 8.26 1.51 0.80
CA LEU A 237 7.24 0.87 1.63
C LEU A 237 6.61 -0.33 0.92
N ARG A 238 6.34 -0.24 -0.38
CA ARG A 238 5.84 -1.37 -1.17
C ARG A 238 6.78 -2.56 -1.07
N LYS A 239 8.07 -2.35 -1.32
CA LYS A 239 9.08 -3.41 -1.19
C LYS A 239 9.11 -4.00 0.23
N ARG A 240 9.09 -3.16 1.27
CA ARG A 240 9.07 -3.62 2.67
C ARG A 240 7.85 -4.46 3.01
N VAL A 241 6.70 -4.11 2.46
CA VAL A 241 5.46 -4.86 2.67
C VAL A 241 5.44 -6.17 1.88
N ASP A 242 5.99 -6.18 0.67
CA ASP A 242 6.15 -7.41 -0.11
C ASP A 242 7.04 -8.41 0.66
N GLU A 243 8.08 -7.92 1.34
CA GLU A 243 8.96 -8.73 2.20
C GLU A 243 8.30 -9.21 3.50
N LEU A 244 7.27 -8.50 3.99
CA LEU A 244 6.43 -8.98 5.09
C LEU A 244 5.52 -10.15 4.65
N GLY A 245 5.48 -10.49 3.36
CA GLY A 245 4.64 -11.56 2.83
C GLY A 245 3.16 -11.21 2.80
N VAL A 246 2.81 -9.92 2.77
CA VAL A 246 1.42 -9.46 2.76
C VAL A 246 0.86 -9.50 1.35
N ALA A 247 -0.21 -10.28 1.16
CA ALA A 247 -0.94 -10.27 -0.10
C ALA A 247 -1.81 -8.99 -0.21
N GLU A 248 -1.67 -8.26 -1.32
CA GLU A 248 -2.51 -7.10 -1.69
C GLU A 248 -2.50 -5.90 -0.72
N PRO A 249 -1.34 -5.31 -0.38
CA PRO A 249 -1.30 -4.14 0.47
C PRO A 249 -1.80 -2.88 -0.23
N ILE A 250 -2.52 -2.03 0.51
CA ILE A 250 -2.94 -0.72 0.04
C ILE A 250 -1.97 0.32 0.59
N ILE A 251 -1.12 0.85 -0.28
CA ILE A 251 -0.17 1.91 0.04
C ILE A 251 -0.48 3.09 -0.88
N ALA A 252 -0.96 4.18 -0.29
CA ALA A 252 -1.39 5.36 -1.04
C ALA A 252 -1.00 6.65 -0.33
N GLN A 253 -0.80 7.72 -1.11
CA GLN A 253 -0.63 9.05 -0.56
C GLN A 253 -1.95 9.58 0.03
N GLN A 254 -1.90 10.18 1.21
CA GLN A 254 -3.01 10.86 1.85
C GLN A 254 -2.62 12.31 2.17
N GLY A 255 -3.16 13.27 1.41
CA GLY A 255 -2.78 14.68 1.55
C GLY A 255 -1.35 14.97 1.05
N GLU A 256 -0.73 16.03 1.56
CA GLU A 256 0.56 16.53 1.05
C GLU A 256 1.79 15.84 1.62
N SER A 257 1.71 15.21 2.80
CA SER A 257 2.89 14.66 3.50
C SER A 257 2.65 13.29 4.14
N ARG A 258 1.47 12.69 3.97
CA ARG A 258 1.13 11.43 4.63
C ARG A 258 0.94 10.29 3.63
N ILE A 259 1.18 9.08 4.11
CA ILE A 259 1.04 7.83 3.39
C ILE A 259 0.17 6.92 4.25
N VAL A 260 -0.94 6.44 3.69
CA VAL A 260 -1.77 5.40 4.30
C VAL A 260 -1.23 4.03 3.87
N VAL A 261 -1.04 3.15 4.84
CA VAL A 261 -0.61 1.76 4.64
C VAL A 261 -1.62 0.84 5.32
N GLN A 262 -2.25 -0.04 4.53
CA GLN A 262 -3.15 -1.06 5.03
C GLN A 262 -2.59 -2.42 4.67
N LEU A 263 -2.43 -3.27 5.68
CA LEU A 263 -1.93 -4.63 5.54
C LEU A 263 -3.01 -5.61 6.00
N PRO A 264 -3.88 -6.07 5.08
CA PRO A 264 -4.88 -7.08 5.39
C PRO A 264 -4.22 -8.38 5.86
N GLY A 265 -4.81 -9.03 6.86
CA GLY A 265 -4.35 -10.32 7.36
C GLY A 265 -3.08 -10.30 8.21
N VAL A 266 -2.40 -9.15 8.35
CA VAL A 266 -1.25 -9.01 9.25
C VAL A 266 -1.71 -8.95 10.70
N GLN A 267 -1.19 -9.86 11.52
CA GLN A 267 -1.58 -9.99 12.93
C GLN A 267 -0.55 -9.37 13.88
N ASP A 268 0.73 -9.43 13.52
CA ASP A 268 1.81 -8.86 14.32
C ASP A 268 2.03 -7.38 13.96
N THR A 269 1.34 -6.50 14.68
CA THR A 269 1.45 -5.05 14.52
C THR A 269 2.83 -4.54 14.86
N ALA A 270 3.47 -5.09 15.91
CA ALA A 270 4.75 -4.65 16.40
C ALA A 270 5.84 -4.92 15.36
N ARG A 271 5.80 -6.11 14.74
CA ARG A 271 6.72 -6.47 13.66
C ARG A 271 6.52 -5.64 12.41
N ALA A 272 5.27 -5.40 12.03
CA ALA A 272 4.96 -4.52 10.89
C ALA A 272 5.45 -3.09 11.15
N LYS A 273 5.27 -2.58 12.37
CA LYS A 273 5.73 -1.26 12.79
C LYS A 273 7.25 -1.14 12.74
N GLU A 274 7.97 -2.15 13.24
CA GLU A 274 9.44 -2.20 13.21
C GLU A 274 9.96 -2.10 11.76
N ILE A 275 9.45 -2.94 10.87
CA ILE A 275 9.90 -2.99 9.47
C ILE A 275 9.51 -1.75 8.68
N LEU A 276 8.32 -1.19 8.91
CA LEU A 276 7.84 -0.03 8.16
C LEU A 276 8.39 1.29 8.69
N GLY A 277 8.51 1.45 10.01
CA GLY A 277 8.89 2.70 10.68
C GLY A 277 10.39 2.96 10.72
N ALA A 278 11.23 1.93 10.75
CA ALA A 278 12.67 2.10 10.91
C ALA A 278 13.35 2.57 9.61
N THR A 279 14.20 3.59 9.69
CA THR A 279 15.14 3.89 8.60
C THR A 279 16.48 3.28 8.93
N ALA A 280 16.84 2.21 8.22
CA ALA A 280 18.14 1.59 8.30
C ALA A 280 18.99 2.00 7.11
N THR A 281 20.16 2.58 7.37
CA THR A 281 21.17 2.84 6.36
C THR A 281 22.51 2.24 6.78
N LEU A 282 23.32 1.90 5.78
CA LEU A 282 24.69 1.46 6.01
C LEU A 282 25.67 2.51 5.50
N GLU A 283 26.73 2.71 6.27
CA GLU A 283 27.88 3.47 5.85
C GLU A 283 29.15 2.63 5.99
N PHE A 284 29.92 2.56 4.91
CA PHE A 284 31.23 1.93 4.91
C PHE A 284 32.29 3.00 5.13
N ARG A 285 33.08 2.86 6.20
CA ARG A 285 34.09 3.86 6.62
C ARG A 285 35.43 3.19 6.88
N MET A 286 36.52 3.88 6.60
CA MET A 286 37.86 3.42 6.99
C MET A 286 38.06 3.59 8.49
N VAL A 287 38.68 2.61 9.12
CA VAL A 287 39.17 2.75 10.50
C VAL A 287 40.38 3.69 10.50
N ALA A 288 40.45 4.58 11.48
CA ALA A 288 41.58 5.48 11.64
C ALA A 288 42.78 4.71 12.22
N GLU A 289 43.89 4.70 11.48
CA GLU A 289 45.14 4.07 11.92
C GLU A 289 46.02 5.09 12.67
N GLY A 290 46.67 4.67 13.75
CA GLY A 290 47.61 5.50 14.51
C GLY A 290 46.97 6.47 15.52
N ALA A 291 45.66 6.38 15.76
CA ALA A 291 44.94 7.14 16.77
C ALA A 291 44.28 6.20 17.80
N ASP A 292 44.38 6.53 19.09
CA ASP A 292 43.79 5.71 20.16
C ASP A 292 42.32 6.07 20.38
N ALA A 293 41.43 5.12 20.11
CA ALA A 293 40.00 5.27 20.31
C ALA A 293 39.61 5.39 21.79
N ARG A 294 40.37 4.77 22.71
CA ARG A 294 40.14 4.88 24.15
C ARG A 294 40.54 6.26 24.67
N GLU A 295 41.61 6.84 24.15
CA GLU A 295 41.99 8.22 24.47
C GLU A 295 40.90 9.20 24.00
N ALA A 296 40.37 9.02 22.77
CA ALA A 296 39.28 9.85 22.26
C ALA A 296 37.99 9.71 23.10
N GLN A 297 37.69 8.52 23.61
CA GLN A 297 36.57 8.28 24.52
C GLN A 297 36.76 9.01 25.87
N GLN A 298 37.95 8.91 26.47
CA GLN A 298 38.25 9.53 27.77
C GLN A 298 38.28 11.07 27.69
N THR A 299 38.83 11.61 26.61
CA THR A 299 39.00 13.06 26.43
C THR A 299 37.77 13.73 25.78
N GLY A 300 36.87 12.94 25.21
CA GLY A 300 35.74 13.42 24.41
C GLY A 300 36.14 14.13 23.11
N ARG A 301 37.41 14.02 22.69
CA ARG A 301 37.95 14.72 21.51
C ARG A 301 38.56 13.72 20.53
N ALA A 302 37.93 13.59 19.37
CA ALA A 302 38.47 12.80 18.27
C ALA A 302 39.48 13.63 17.45
N PRO A 303 40.60 13.03 16.99
CA PRO A 303 41.55 13.69 16.09
C PRO A 303 40.89 14.25 14.81
N SER A 304 41.52 15.27 14.23
CA SER A 304 41.02 15.94 13.01
C SER A 304 40.74 14.93 11.89
N GLY A 305 39.56 15.02 11.29
CA GLY A 305 39.13 14.11 10.22
C GLY A 305 38.60 12.75 10.68
N THR A 306 38.54 12.49 12.00
CA THR A 306 37.99 11.25 12.57
C THR A 306 36.75 11.53 13.43
N ARG A 307 35.95 10.49 13.68
CA ARG A 307 34.81 10.48 14.60
C ARG A 307 34.82 9.19 15.39
N LEU A 308 34.49 9.30 16.67
CA LEU A 308 34.34 8.17 17.58
C LEU A 308 32.99 7.48 17.34
N TYR A 309 33.04 6.17 17.20
CA TYR A 309 31.90 5.25 17.14
C TYR A 309 32.08 4.16 18.18
N PHE A 310 31.05 3.35 18.38
CA PHE A 310 31.07 2.23 19.29
C PHE A 310 30.62 0.96 18.56
N GLU A 311 31.30 -0.15 18.84
CA GLU A 311 30.79 -1.50 18.59
C GLU A 311 29.69 -1.83 19.61
N ARG A 312 28.97 -2.93 19.37
CA ARG A 312 27.83 -3.35 20.20
C ARG A 312 28.18 -3.67 21.65
N ASP A 313 29.39 -4.16 21.88
CA ASP A 313 29.94 -4.44 23.20
C ASP A 313 30.41 -3.16 23.93
N GLY A 314 30.25 -1.99 23.31
CA GLY A 314 30.70 -0.70 23.81
C GLY A 314 32.17 -0.41 23.51
N THR A 315 32.85 -1.24 22.71
CA THR A 315 34.24 -1.00 22.33
C THR A 315 34.35 0.26 21.47
N PRO A 316 35.16 1.26 21.86
CA PRO A 316 35.33 2.50 21.09
C PRO A 316 36.15 2.25 19.83
N VAL A 317 35.70 2.81 18.71
CA VAL A 317 36.36 2.71 17.41
C VAL A 317 36.43 4.08 16.75
N LEU A 318 37.62 4.48 16.31
CA LEU A 318 37.80 5.70 15.54
C LEU A 318 37.66 5.42 14.05
N LEU A 319 36.70 6.08 13.41
CA LEU A 319 36.48 5.99 11.97
C LEU A 319 36.78 7.32 11.29
N GLN A 320 37.19 7.27 10.03
CA GLN A 320 37.31 8.47 9.22
C GLN A 320 35.94 9.12 9.00
N ARG A 321 35.89 10.46 9.02
CA ARG A 321 34.65 11.21 8.76
C ARG A 321 34.14 11.03 7.34
N ARG A 322 35.02 10.72 6.39
CA ARG A 322 34.67 10.46 5.00
C ARG A 322 34.00 9.08 4.87
N VAL A 323 32.78 9.06 4.35
CA VAL A 323 32.09 7.82 3.96
C VAL A 323 32.64 7.33 2.62
N MET A 324 32.98 6.05 2.53
CA MET A 324 33.46 5.43 1.29
C MET A 324 32.32 5.05 0.35
N LEU A 325 31.29 4.43 0.93
CA LEU A 325 30.11 3.94 0.23
C LEU A 325 28.92 3.98 1.20
N THR A 326 27.74 4.31 0.67
CA THR A 326 26.46 4.26 1.42
C THR A 326 25.61 3.08 0.95
N GLY A 327 24.61 2.73 1.76
CA GLY A 327 23.64 1.69 1.43
C GLY A 327 22.81 1.96 0.17
N ASP A 328 22.78 3.18 -0.36
CA ASP A 328 22.01 3.56 -1.55
C ASP A 328 22.47 2.82 -2.82
N TYR A 329 23.70 2.33 -2.82
CA TYR A 329 24.27 1.57 -3.93
C TYR A 329 23.97 0.06 -3.85
N ILE A 330 23.21 -0.39 -2.85
CA ILE A 330 22.84 -1.80 -2.67
C ILE A 330 21.62 -2.11 -3.54
N THR A 331 21.76 -3.09 -4.43
CA THR A 331 20.69 -3.59 -5.30
C THR A 331 20.02 -4.84 -4.77
N GLY A 332 20.68 -5.55 -3.86
CA GLY A 332 20.14 -6.76 -3.26
C GLY A 332 20.98 -7.20 -2.07
N ALA A 333 20.31 -7.79 -1.09
CA ALA A 333 20.92 -8.37 0.10
C ALA A 333 20.23 -9.68 0.44
N SER A 334 20.97 -10.68 0.93
CA SER A 334 20.39 -11.95 1.38
C SER A 334 21.08 -12.41 2.65
N SER A 335 20.31 -12.92 3.61
CA SER A 335 20.84 -13.59 4.79
C SER A 335 21.34 -14.99 4.42
N GLY A 336 22.32 -15.48 5.16
CA GLY A 336 22.78 -16.85 5.09
C GLY A 336 23.87 -17.12 6.11
N ILE A 337 24.62 -18.20 5.92
CA ILE A 337 25.73 -18.58 6.78
C ILE A 337 27.04 -18.35 6.01
N ALA A 338 27.98 -17.66 6.65
CA ALA A 338 29.30 -17.44 6.11
C ALA A 338 30.10 -18.76 6.05
N GLN A 339 30.66 -19.08 4.88
CA GLN A 339 31.39 -20.34 4.68
C GLN A 339 32.71 -20.41 5.45
N ASP A 340 33.31 -19.25 5.73
CA ASP A 340 34.59 -19.08 6.39
C ASP A 340 34.47 -19.06 7.92
N THR A 341 33.44 -18.41 8.45
CA THR A 341 33.24 -18.25 9.90
C THR A 341 32.19 -19.21 10.48
N GLY A 342 31.34 -19.81 9.65
CA GLY A 342 30.22 -20.64 10.09
C GLY A 342 29.12 -19.87 10.84
N GLY A 343 29.22 -18.54 10.92
CA GLY A 343 28.27 -17.66 11.61
C GLY A 343 27.27 -16.99 10.66
N PRO A 344 26.25 -16.30 11.21
CA PRO A 344 25.28 -15.54 10.41
C PRO A 344 25.97 -14.44 9.58
N ALA A 345 25.52 -14.29 8.33
CA ALA A 345 26.08 -13.33 7.40
C ALA A 345 25.01 -12.71 6.49
N VAL A 346 25.30 -11.50 6.01
CA VAL A 346 24.50 -10.83 4.96
C VAL A 346 25.35 -10.67 3.71
N PHE A 347 24.91 -11.26 2.62
CA PHE A 347 25.53 -11.14 1.30
C PHE A 347 24.95 -9.95 0.57
N ILE A 348 25.79 -9.05 0.07
CA ILE A 348 25.39 -7.78 -0.55
C ILE A 348 25.79 -7.77 -2.02
N ASN A 349 24.88 -7.29 -2.86
CA ASN A 349 25.11 -6.99 -4.28
C ASN A 349 24.99 -5.47 -4.52
N LEU A 350 26.07 -4.87 -5.01
CA LEU A 350 26.10 -3.47 -5.40
C LEU A 350 25.64 -3.24 -6.84
N ASP A 351 25.19 -2.02 -7.12
CA ASP A 351 24.98 -1.54 -8.48
C ASP A 351 26.31 -1.30 -9.22
N GLY A 352 26.24 -0.94 -10.51
CA GLY A 352 27.44 -0.73 -11.33
C GLY A 352 28.29 0.47 -10.87
N GLN A 353 27.68 1.53 -10.34
CA GLN A 353 28.40 2.71 -9.87
C GLN A 353 29.09 2.44 -8.53
N GLY A 354 28.37 1.90 -7.56
CA GLY A 354 28.86 1.51 -6.25
C GLY A 354 29.99 0.50 -6.36
N ALA A 355 29.87 -0.52 -7.21
CA ALA A 355 30.93 -1.50 -7.41
C ALA A 355 32.25 -0.86 -7.91
N ARG A 356 32.18 0.16 -8.79
CA ARG A 356 33.38 0.88 -9.26
C ARG A 356 34.00 1.75 -8.17
N ILE A 357 33.18 2.45 -7.40
CA ILE A 357 33.64 3.28 -6.29
C ILE A 357 34.31 2.39 -5.24
N PHE A 358 33.62 1.33 -4.83
CA PHE A 358 34.08 0.42 -3.79
C PHE A 358 35.34 -0.33 -4.19
N SER A 359 35.42 -0.84 -5.43
CA SER A 359 36.61 -1.52 -5.94
C SER A 359 37.83 -0.59 -5.99
N ARG A 360 37.67 0.66 -6.45
CA ARG A 360 38.77 1.64 -6.47
C ARG A 360 39.26 1.97 -5.07
N VAL A 361 38.33 2.31 -4.16
CA VAL A 361 38.69 2.71 -2.79
C VAL A 361 39.32 1.54 -2.03
N THR A 362 38.81 0.32 -2.18
CA THR A 362 39.38 -0.86 -1.52
C THR A 362 40.73 -1.26 -2.11
N ALA A 363 40.93 -1.13 -3.43
CA ALA A 363 42.22 -1.37 -4.06
C ALA A 363 43.33 -0.44 -3.53
N GLU A 364 43.02 0.82 -3.27
CA GLU A 364 43.95 1.80 -2.69
C GLU A 364 44.24 1.55 -1.19
N ASN A 365 43.44 0.71 -0.52
CA ASN A 365 43.46 0.53 0.93
C ASN A 365 43.61 -0.94 1.36
N VAL A 366 44.19 -1.79 0.50
CA VAL A 366 44.49 -3.20 0.83
C VAL A 366 45.40 -3.27 2.07
N GLY A 367 45.08 -4.18 2.97
CA GLY A 367 45.75 -4.37 4.25
C GLY A 367 45.19 -3.52 5.39
N ARG A 368 44.36 -2.51 5.11
CA ARG A 368 43.77 -1.62 6.12
C ARG A 368 42.43 -2.14 6.63
N LEU A 369 41.98 -1.61 7.77
CA LEU A 369 40.69 -1.98 8.37
C LEU A 369 39.56 -1.07 7.86
N MET A 370 38.42 -1.69 7.57
CA MET A 370 37.16 -1.03 7.21
C MET A 370 36.09 -1.43 8.21
N ALA A 371 35.27 -0.46 8.61
CA ALA A 371 34.11 -0.66 9.44
C ALA A 371 32.82 -0.48 8.64
N THR A 372 31.82 -1.28 9.00
CA THR A 372 30.44 -1.11 8.55
C THR A 372 29.64 -0.51 9.70
N VAL A 373 29.10 0.69 9.49
CA VAL A 373 28.26 1.39 10.47
C VAL A 373 26.82 1.18 10.09
N PHE A 374 26.05 0.60 11.00
CA PHE A 374 24.60 0.54 10.92
C PHE A 374 24.01 1.77 11.59
N ILE A 375 23.17 2.48 10.84
CA ILE A 375 22.49 3.68 11.32
C ILE A 375 21.01 3.38 11.28
N GLU A 376 20.40 3.34 12.45
CA GLU A 376 18.96 3.20 12.61
C GLU A 376 18.39 4.52 13.11
N THR A 377 17.40 5.05 12.39
CA THR A 377 16.62 6.18 12.88
C THR A 377 15.16 5.77 13.01
N THR A 378 14.65 5.92 14.22
CA THR A 378 13.27 5.58 14.60
C THR A 378 12.61 6.82 15.17
N THR A 379 11.40 7.11 14.73
CA THR A 379 10.60 8.21 15.26
C THR A 379 9.39 7.65 15.99
N GLU A 380 9.33 7.89 17.29
CA GLU A 380 8.21 7.51 18.14
C GLU A 380 7.39 8.74 18.50
N THR A 381 6.07 8.59 18.49
CA THR A 381 5.14 9.62 18.98
C THR A 381 4.72 9.21 20.38
N THR A 382 5.13 9.98 21.38
CA THR A 382 4.77 9.79 22.80
C THR A 382 3.87 10.93 23.25
N GLU A 383 2.86 10.62 24.04
CA GLU A 383 2.02 11.63 24.69
C GLU A 383 2.76 12.14 25.95
N GLU A 384 3.24 13.38 25.91
CA GLU A 384 3.82 14.09 27.06
C GLU A 384 2.89 15.27 27.38
N ASP A 385 2.39 15.33 28.63
CA ASP A 385 1.50 16.41 29.11
C ASP A 385 0.22 16.67 28.29
N GLY A 386 -0.32 15.63 27.63
CA GLY A 386 -1.51 15.72 26.78
C GLY A 386 -1.25 16.26 25.37
N GLU A 387 0.01 16.50 25.01
CA GLU A 387 0.46 16.83 23.66
C GLU A 387 1.22 15.65 23.04
N LEU A 388 0.97 15.38 21.75
CA LEU A 388 1.70 14.36 21.00
C LEU A 388 3.09 14.88 20.62
N VAL A 389 4.11 14.47 21.36
CA VAL A 389 5.51 14.84 21.12
C VAL A 389 6.21 13.75 20.31
N ARG A 390 6.87 14.14 19.21
CA ARG A 390 7.65 13.23 18.36
C ARG A 390 9.10 13.19 18.85
N ARG A 391 9.58 12.04 19.31
CA ARG A 391 10.98 11.81 19.65
C ARG A 391 11.63 10.98 18.55
N THR A 392 12.65 11.54 17.92
CA THR A 392 13.50 10.82 16.97
C THR A 392 14.73 10.31 17.70
N SER A 393 14.90 8.99 17.73
CA SER A 393 16.11 8.33 18.21
C SER A 393 16.95 7.93 17.00
N ARG A 394 18.23 8.28 17.02
CA ARG A 394 19.21 7.86 16.01
C ARG A 394 20.28 7.05 16.71
N SER A 395 20.33 5.76 16.39
CA SER A 395 21.39 4.85 16.83
C SER A 395 22.42 4.72 15.71
N GLU A 396 23.70 4.76 16.08
CA GLU A 396 24.83 4.51 15.17
C GLU A 396 25.73 3.48 15.84
N GLU A 397 25.84 2.30 15.26
CA GLU A 397 26.67 1.21 15.79
C GLU A 397 27.57 0.62 14.71
N VAL A 398 28.77 0.20 15.12
CA VAL A 398 29.67 -0.56 14.24
C VAL A 398 29.30 -2.03 14.34
N ILE A 399 28.78 -2.59 13.24
CA ILE A 399 28.30 -3.98 13.18
C ILE A 399 29.37 -4.96 12.69
N ASN A 400 30.41 -4.46 12.01
CA ASN A 400 31.50 -5.30 11.52
C ASN A 400 32.76 -4.46 11.27
N ILE A 401 33.91 -5.00 11.65
CA ILE A 401 35.23 -4.47 11.31
C ILE A 401 36.03 -5.58 10.64
N ALA A 402 36.43 -5.34 9.39
CA ALA A 402 37.14 -6.32 8.59
C ALA A 402 38.38 -5.71 7.94
N ARG A 403 39.41 -6.54 7.76
CA ARG A 403 40.60 -6.18 6.97
C ARG A 403 40.27 -6.33 5.49
N ILE A 404 40.63 -5.32 4.71
CA ILE A 404 40.55 -5.38 3.25
C ILE A 404 41.70 -6.26 2.77
N ASN A 405 41.43 -7.51 2.42
CA ASN A 405 42.46 -8.44 1.92
C ASN A 405 42.71 -8.30 0.41
N GLU A 406 41.66 -7.93 -0.33
CA GLU A 406 41.68 -7.75 -1.78
C GLU A 406 40.69 -6.63 -2.19
N PRO A 407 40.81 -6.08 -3.41
CA PRO A 407 39.82 -5.15 -3.93
C PRO A 407 38.43 -5.78 -3.95
N LEU A 408 37.48 -5.19 -3.21
CA LEU A 408 36.12 -5.71 -3.14
C LEU A 408 35.33 -5.29 -4.38
N GLY A 409 34.73 -6.27 -5.04
CA GLY A 409 33.96 -6.08 -6.26
C GLY A 409 32.50 -5.75 -5.99
N ARG A 410 31.65 -6.20 -6.92
CA ARG A 410 30.19 -6.03 -6.85
C ARG A 410 29.52 -6.83 -5.72
N ARG A 411 30.15 -7.93 -5.28
CA ARG A 411 29.62 -8.85 -4.27
C ARG A 411 30.56 -8.89 -3.09
N PHE A 412 30.02 -8.80 -1.88
CA PHE A 412 30.75 -8.98 -0.64
C PHE A 412 29.80 -9.44 0.47
N GLN A 413 30.33 -9.82 1.63
CA GLN A 413 29.55 -10.28 2.78
C GLN A 413 29.86 -9.44 4.03
N ILE A 414 28.86 -9.27 4.89
CA ILE A 414 28.99 -8.76 6.26
C ILE A 414 28.84 -9.96 7.19
N THR A 415 29.80 -10.14 8.08
CA THR A 415 29.84 -11.19 9.11
C THR A 415 29.82 -10.55 10.51
N GLY A 416 29.71 -11.36 11.57
CA GLY A 416 29.77 -10.88 12.96
C GLY A 416 28.42 -10.50 13.55
N LEU A 417 27.33 -10.97 12.95
CA LEU A 417 25.95 -10.75 13.41
C LEU A 417 25.59 -11.75 14.52
N GLU A 418 24.74 -11.35 15.46
CA GLU A 418 24.45 -12.12 16.69
C GLU A 418 23.55 -13.32 16.44
N SER A 419 22.66 -13.23 15.45
CA SER A 419 21.70 -14.29 15.15
C SER A 419 21.29 -14.28 13.68
N THR A 420 20.76 -15.42 13.21
CA THR A 420 20.23 -15.48 11.84
C THR A 420 19.01 -14.59 11.65
N ARG A 421 18.20 -14.38 12.70
CA ARG A 421 17.10 -13.41 12.69
C ARG A 421 17.61 -11.99 12.42
N GLU A 422 18.70 -11.60 13.05
CA GLU A 422 19.29 -10.28 12.83
C GLU A 422 19.81 -10.13 11.40
N ALA A 423 20.51 -11.15 10.89
CA ALA A 423 20.95 -11.18 9.50
C ALA A 423 19.77 -11.08 8.52
N HIS A 424 18.66 -11.75 8.81
CA HIS A 424 17.43 -11.67 8.03
C HIS A 424 16.82 -10.26 8.05
N ASN A 425 16.71 -9.63 9.22
CA ASN A 425 16.19 -8.26 9.37
C ASN A 425 17.04 -7.25 8.61
N LEU A 426 18.36 -7.32 8.78
CA LEU A 426 19.29 -6.45 8.08
C LEU A 426 19.18 -6.66 6.57
N ALA A 427 19.19 -7.91 6.08
CA ALA A 427 19.04 -8.19 4.65
C ALA A 427 17.72 -7.64 4.08
N LEU A 428 16.60 -7.77 4.79
CA LEU A 428 15.31 -7.21 4.41
C LEU A 428 15.37 -5.69 4.27
N LEU A 429 15.89 -5.00 5.29
CA LEU A 429 16.00 -3.54 5.31
C LEU A 429 16.88 -3.03 4.17
N LEU A 430 17.95 -3.75 3.83
CA LEU A 430 18.85 -3.41 2.72
C LEU A 430 18.23 -3.69 1.34
N ARG A 431 17.47 -4.77 1.16
CA ARG A 431 16.74 -5.05 -0.10
C ARG A 431 15.66 -4.02 -0.37
N ALA A 432 14.94 -3.62 0.67
CA ALA A 432 13.92 -2.60 0.61
C ALA A 432 14.48 -1.25 0.14
N GLY A 433 15.74 -0.95 0.50
CA GLY A 433 16.43 0.29 0.19
C GLY A 433 16.12 1.40 1.21
N ALA A 434 16.86 2.50 1.10
CA ALA A 434 16.68 3.66 1.96
C ALA A 434 15.35 4.38 1.67
N LEU A 435 14.77 4.96 2.72
CA LEU A 435 13.68 5.94 2.57
C LEU A 435 14.31 7.28 2.17
N ALA A 436 13.60 8.06 1.33
CA ALA A 436 14.01 9.41 0.96
C ALA A 436 13.96 10.38 2.16
N ALA A 437 13.05 10.12 3.10
CA ALA A 437 12.99 10.83 4.37
C ALA A 437 12.47 9.92 5.48
N PRO A 438 12.85 10.19 6.75
CA PRO A 438 12.25 9.56 7.92
C PRO A 438 10.74 9.73 7.94
N MET A 439 10.05 8.78 8.57
CA MET A 439 8.60 8.79 8.69
C MET A 439 8.17 8.36 10.07
N SER A 440 7.09 8.97 10.55
CA SER A 440 6.50 8.70 11.86
C SER A 440 5.08 8.20 11.71
N ILE A 441 4.68 7.24 12.53
CA ILE A 441 3.27 6.80 12.58
C ILE A 441 2.47 7.84 13.37
N VAL A 442 1.45 8.41 12.72
CA VAL A 442 0.53 9.39 13.28
C VAL A 442 -0.75 8.73 13.77
N GLU A 443 -1.18 7.66 13.11
CA GLU A 443 -2.37 6.90 13.48
C GLU A 443 -2.11 5.41 13.26
N GLU A 444 -2.53 4.59 14.22
CA GLU A 444 -2.49 3.14 14.15
C GLU A 444 -3.88 2.59 14.49
N ARG A 445 -4.39 1.68 13.65
CA ARG A 445 -5.61 0.91 13.94
C ARG A 445 -5.37 -0.54 13.58
N THR A 446 -5.82 -1.42 14.47
CA THR A 446 -5.70 -2.86 14.28
C THR A 446 -7.06 -3.51 14.43
N VAL A 447 -7.42 -4.35 13.47
CA VAL A 447 -8.66 -5.12 13.50
C VAL A 447 -8.31 -6.59 13.54
N GLY A 448 -8.72 -7.29 14.59
CA GLY A 448 -8.51 -8.74 14.71
C GLY A 448 -9.31 -9.51 13.64
N PRO A 449 -8.77 -10.61 13.07
CA PRO A 449 -9.47 -11.43 12.09
C PRO A 449 -10.84 -11.94 12.58
N SER A 450 -10.96 -12.29 13.87
CA SER A 450 -12.20 -12.76 14.47
C SER A 450 -13.30 -11.70 14.47
N LEU A 451 -12.96 -10.44 14.76
CA LEU A 451 -13.90 -9.32 14.70
C LEU A 451 -14.32 -9.05 13.25
N GLY A 452 -13.40 -9.17 12.29
CA GLY A 452 -13.70 -9.06 10.86
C GLY A 452 -14.70 -10.14 10.40
N GLN A 453 -14.45 -11.40 10.75
CA GLN A 453 -15.34 -12.51 10.41
C GLN A 453 -16.73 -12.36 11.05
N GLU A 454 -16.81 -12.00 12.33
CA GLU A 454 -18.07 -11.76 13.02
C GLU A 454 -18.88 -10.63 12.35
N ASN A 455 -18.20 -9.58 11.89
CA ASN A 455 -18.81 -8.49 11.15
C ASN A 455 -19.34 -8.93 9.77
N ILE A 456 -18.60 -9.78 9.05
CA ILE A 456 -19.05 -10.37 7.79
C ILE A 456 -20.32 -11.20 8.04
N ASP A 457 -20.30 -12.08 9.04
CA ASP A 457 -21.41 -12.99 9.32
C ASP A 457 -22.68 -12.21 9.69
N ARG A 458 -22.57 -11.23 10.60
CA ARG A 458 -23.69 -10.36 11.00
C ARG A 458 -24.17 -9.48 9.86
N GLY A 459 -23.26 -8.94 9.06
CA GLY A 459 -23.57 -8.13 7.88
C GLY A 459 -24.35 -8.94 6.84
N MET A 460 -23.89 -10.14 6.51
CA MET A 460 -24.56 -11.05 5.57
C MET A 460 -25.93 -11.47 6.10
N GLN A 461 -26.04 -11.83 7.38
CA GLN A 461 -27.34 -12.16 8.01
C GLN A 461 -28.32 -10.99 7.92
N SER A 462 -27.86 -9.76 8.16
CA SER A 462 -28.70 -8.55 8.08
C SER A 462 -29.23 -8.31 6.66
N VAL A 463 -28.36 -8.46 5.65
CA VAL A 463 -28.74 -8.37 4.23
C VAL A 463 -29.78 -9.43 3.87
N ILE A 464 -29.56 -10.69 4.24
CA ILE A 464 -30.48 -11.81 3.94
C ILE A 464 -31.85 -11.59 4.58
N ILE A 465 -31.89 -11.25 5.88
CA ILE A 465 -33.14 -11.03 6.61
C ILE A 465 -33.91 -9.85 6.01
N GLY A 466 -33.22 -8.72 5.75
CA GLY A 466 -33.82 -7.55 5.12
C GLY A 466 -34.35 -7.86 3.73
N PHE A 467 -33.58 -8.57 2.91
CA PHE A 467 -33.95 -8.96 1.55
C PHE A 467 -35.19 -9.87 1.54
N ILE A 468 -35.23 -10.91 2.39
CA ILE A 468 -36.41 -11.80 2.51
C ILE A 468 -37.64 -11.03 2.97
N GLY A 469 -37.49 -10.16 3.98
CA GLY A 469 -38.59 -9.35 4.50
C GLY A 469 -39.20 -8.46 3.42
N VAL A 470 -38.36 -7.77 2.64
CA VAL A 470 -38.80 -6.92 1.52
C VAL A 470 -39.44 -7.75 0.41
N MET A 471 -38.87 -8.90 0.04
CA MET A 471 -39.44 -9.79 -0.97
C MET A 471 -40.86 -10.27 -0.58
N LEU A 472 -41.03 -10.66 0.68
CA LEU A 472 -42.31 -11.13 1.20
C LEU A 472 -43.35 -9.99 1.15
N PHE A 473 -42.98 -8.79 1.58
CA PHE A 473 -43.85 -7.62 1.50
C PHE A 473 -44.30 -7.35 0.05
N MET A 474 -43.37 -7.36 -0.90
CA MET A 474 -43.68 -7.12 -2.31
C MET A 474 -44.64 -8.16 -2.89
N ILE A 475 -44.45 -9.44 -2.57
CA ILE A 475 -45.35 -10.51 -3.02
C ILE A 475 -46.75 -10.34 -2.40
N LEU A 476 -46.82 -10.08 -1.09
CA LEU A 476 -48.09 -9.97 -0.39
C LEU A 476 -48.90 -8.75 -0.86
N TYR A 477 -48.24 -7.61 -1.06
CA TYR A 477 -48.92 -6.35 -1.38
C TYR A 477 -49.17 -6.16 -2.89
N TYR A 478 -48.22 -6.54 -3.76
CA TYR A 478 -48.28 -6.31 -5.21
C TYR A 478 -48.46 -7.59 -6.05
N ARG A 479 -48.56 -8.77 -5.44
CA ARG A 479 -48.80 -10.06 -6.10
C ARG A 479 -47.85 -10.33 -7.27
N VAL A 480 -48.36 -10.35 -8.50
CA VAL A 480 -47.59 -10.64 -9.72
C VAL A 480 -46.58 -9.54 -10.02
N PHE A 481 -46.96 -8.27 -9.83
CA PHE A 481 -46.01 -7.15 -9.95
C PHE A 481 -44.94 -7.23 -8.86
N GLY A 482 -45.30 -7.73 -7.68
CA GLY A 482 -44.36 -8.07 -6.60
C GLY A 482 -43.31 -9.09 -7.02
N LEU A 483 -43.70 -10.17 -7.72
CA LEU A 483 -42.76 -11.16 -8.24
C LEU A 483 -41.78 -10.58 -9.28
N ILE A 484 -42.27 -9.67 -10.14
CA ILE A 484 -41.43 -8.97 -11.13
C ILE A 484 -40.41 -8.07 -10.42
N ALA A 485 -40.85 -7.32 -9.40
CA ALA A 485 -39.96 -6.48 -8.59
C ALA A 485 -38.91 -7.31 -7.85
N ASN A 486 -39.29 -8.46 -7.30
CA ASN A 486 -38.36 -9.36 -6.62
C ASN A 486 -37.28 -9.92 -7.55
N PHE A 487 -37.65 -10.27 -8.79
CA PHE A 487 -36.67 -10.66 -9.80
C PHE A 487 -35.69 -9.52 -10.12
N ALA A 488 -36.21 -8.29 -10.29
CA ALA A 488 -35.37 -7.12 -10.54
C ALA A 488 -34.46 -6.81 -9.34
N LEU A 489 -34.94 -6.99 -8.11
CA LEU A 489 -34.18 -6.80 -6.88
C LEU A 489 -33.07 -7.85 -6.73
N ALA A 490 -33.34 -9.12 -7.03
CA ALA A 490 -32.32 -10.16 -7.03
C ALA A 490 -31.24 -9.88 -8.09
N LEU A 491 -31.66 -9.48 -9.30
CA LEU A 491 -30.74 -9.08 -10.36
C LEU A 491 -29.91 -7.85 -9.97
N ASN A 492 -30.51 -6.89 -9.27
CA ASN A 492 -29.83 -5.71 -8.77
C ASN A 492 -28.64 -6.10 -7.86
N LEU A 493 -28.87 -7.00 -6.90
CA LEU A 493 -27.82 -7.47 -5.99
C LEU A 493 -26.69 -8.19 -6.76
N VAL A 494 -27.03 -9.07 -7.71
CA VAL A 494 -26.05 -9.78 -8.55
C VAL A 494 -25.21 -8.80 -9.36
N LEU A 495 -25.83 -7.77 -9.94
CA LEU A 495 -25.13 -6.76 -10.73
C LEU A 495 -24.23 -5.86 -9.86
N ILE A 496 -24.64 -5.52 -8.62
CA ILE A 496 -23.78 -4.79 -7.68
C ILE A 496 -22.52 -5.59 -7.38
N VAL A 497 -22.68 -6.87 -6.98
CA VAL A 497 -21.55 -7.76 -6.67
C VAL A 497 -20.65 -7.94 -7.90
N SER A 498 -21.23 -8.12 -9.08
CA SER A 498 -20.50 -8.22 -10.34
C SER A 498 -19.66 -6.99 -10.65
N ILE A 499 -20.21 -5.78 -10.51
CA ILE A 499 -19.49 -4.53 -10.80
C ILE A 499 -18.41 -4.28 -9.76
N LEU A 500 -18.67 -4.52 -8.47
CA LEU A 500 -17.64 -4.42 -7.42
C LEU A 500 -16.46 -5.36 -7.69
N SER A 501 -16.77 -6.59 -8.11
CA SER A 501 -15.76 -7.58 -8.51
C SER A 501 -14.98 -7.15 -9.75
N LEU A 502 -15.66 -6.62 -10.78
CA LEU A 502 -15.02 -6.17 -12.01
C LEU A 502 -14.08 -4.97 -11.78
N LEU A 503 -14.52 -4.01 -10.95
CA LEU A 503 -13.75 -2.81 -10.63
C LEU A 503 -12.69 -3.05 -9.55
N GLN A 504 -12.67 -4.23 -8.93
CA GLN A 504 -11.84 -4.55 -7.76
C GLN A 504 -11.98 -3.49 -6.66
N ALA A 505 -13.20 -2.99 -6.49
CA ALA A 505 -13.51 -2.02 -5.45
C ALA A 505 -13.61 -2.73 -4.10
N THR A 506 -12.93 -2.19 -3.09
CA THR A 506 -12.89 -2.76 -1.75
C THR A 506 -14.23 -2.62 -1.02
N LEU A 507 -14.83 -3.75 -0.64
CA LEU A 507 -16.03 -3.81 0.18
C LEU A 507 -15.65 -3.66 1.66
N THR A 508 -16.27 -2.69 2.35
CA THR A 508 -16.07 -2.44 3.78
C THR A 508 -17.35 -2.70 4.56
N LEU A 509 -17.29 -2.66 5.89
CA LEU A 509 -18.48 -2.81 6.73
C LEU A 509 -19.53 -1.72 6.45
N PRO A 510 -19.17 -0.42 6.35
CA PRO A 510 -20.07 0.59 5.81
C PRO A 510 -20.55 0.26 4.39
N GLY A 511 -19.70 -0.29 3.52
CA GLY A 511 -20.09 -0.78 2.20
C GLY A 511 -21.26 -1.76 2.24
N ILE A 512 -21.24 -2.74 3.15
CA ILE A 512 -22.36 -3.68 3.36
C ILE A 512 -23.65 -2.92 3.76
N ALA A 513 -23.55 -1.93 4.65
CA ALA A 513 -24.69 -1.08 5.00
C ALA A 513 -25.21 -0.29 3.78
N GLY A 514 -24.32 0.11 2.87
CA GLY A 514 -24.65 0.68 1.57
C GLY A 514 -25.48 -0.26 0.70
N ILE A 515 -25.13 -1.55 0.65
CA ILE A 515 -25.93 -2.57 -0.06
C ILE A 515 -27.34 -2.65 0.54
N VAL A 516 -27.46 -2.71 1.87
CA VAL A 516 -28.76 -2.74 2.57
C VAL A 516 -29.60 -1.50 2.23
N LEU A 517 -28.99 -0.31 2.25
CA LEU A 517 -29.66 0.95 1.90
C LEU A 517 -30.14 0.93 0.44
N VAL A 518 -29.30 0.47 -0.48
CA VAL A 518 -29.64 0.35 -1.91
C VAL A 518 -30.79 -0.61 -2.13
N VAL A 519 -30.85 -1.75 -1.41
CA VAL A 519 -31.97 -2.69 -1.49
C VAL A 519 -33.30 -1.99 -1.16
N GLY A 520 -33.31 -1.11 -0.15
CA GLY A 520 -34.48 -0.29 0.16
C GLY A 520 -34.86 0.68 -0.96
N ILE A 521 -33.88 1.44 -1.47
CA ILE A 521 -34.08 2.41 -2.56
C ILE A 521 -34.55 1.73 -3.85
N ALA A 522 -34.00 0.54 -4.17
CA ALA A 522 -34.36 -0.22 -5.36
C ALA A 522 -35.83 -0.69 -5.35
N VAL A 523 -36.37 -0.98 -4.17
CA VAL A 523 -37.78 -1.33 -4.05
C VAL A 523 -38.69 -0.12 -4.12
N ASP A 524 -38.28 1.02 -3.55
CA ASP A 524 -39.05 2.27 -3.63
C ASP A 524 -39.34 2.70 -5.09
N ALA A 525 -38.35 2.59 -5.97
CA ALA A 525 -38.54 2.86 -7.40
C ALA A 525 -39.63 1.96 -8.03
N ASN A 526 -39.66 0.68 -7.67
CA ASN A 526 -40.69 -0.25 -8.15
C ASN A 526 -42.08 0.08 -7.57
N VAL A 527 -42.14 0.43 -6.28
CA VAL A 527 -43.36 0.87 -5.60
C VAL A 527 -43.95 2.10 -6.28
N LEU A 528 -43.14 3.11 -6.58
CA LEU A 528 -43.57 4.36 -7.22
C LEU A 528 -44.17 4.10 -8.62
N ILE A 529 -43.54 3.23 -9.42
CA ILE A 529 -44.08 2.80 -10.71
C ILE A 529 -45.43 2.10 -10.53
N PHE A 530 -45.53 1.16 -9.57
CA PHE A 530 -46.73 0.35 -9.39
C PHE A 530 -47.92 1.17 -8.87
N GLU A 531 -47.69 2.09 -7.93
CA GLU A 531 -48.72 3.02 -7.48
C GLU A 531 -49.14 3.97 -8.59
N ARG A 532 -48.21 4.45 -9.42
CA ARG A 532 -48.59 5.28 -10.57
C ARG A 532 -49.45 4.51 -11.57
N ILE A 533 -49.14 3.24 -11.82
CA ILE A 533 -49.98 2.37 -12.66
C ILE A 533 -51.37 2.18 -12.03
N ARG A 534 -51.45 1.92 -10.71
CA ARG A 534 -52.73 1.80 -9.99
C ARG A 534 -53.57 3.09 -10.06
N GLU A 535 -52.93 4.24 -9.96
CA GLU A 535 -53.57 5.56 -10.09
C GLU A 535 -54.17 5.75 -11.49
N GLU A 536 -53.40 5.49 -12.55
CA GLU A 536 -53.90 5.62 -13.92
C GLU A 536 -55.03 4.60 -14.25
N LEU A 537 -55.00 3.40 -13.65
CA LEU A 537 -56.11 2.45 -13.73
C LEU A 537 -57.37 2.96 -13.04
N ARG A 538 -57.25 3.59 -11.87
CA ARG A 538 -58.38 4.21 -11.15
C ARG A 538 -58.96 5.39 -11.94
N ASN A 539 -58.14 6.09 -12.70
CA ASN A 539 -58.55 7.15 -13.63
C ASN A 539 -59.20 6.62 -14.92
N GLY A 540 -59.41 5.31 -15.04
CA GLY A 540 -60.14 4.68 -16.14
C GLY A 540 -59.29 4.37 -17.38
N MET A 541 -57.96 4.50 -17.31
CA MET A 541 -57.09 4.12 -18.43
C MET A 541 -57.10 2.61 -18.64
N SER A 542 -57.03 2.18 -19.91
CA SER A 542 -56.86 0.76 -20.22
C SER A 542 -55.55 0.20 -19.61
N PRO A 543 -55.50 -1.08 -19.21
CA PRO A 543 -54.31 -1.67 -18.58
C PRO A 543 -52.98 -1.43 -19.31
N GLN A 544 -52.97 -1.54 -20.64
CA GLN A 544 -51.77 -1.31 -21.44
C GLN A 544 -51.35 0.17 -21.44
N ALA A 545 -52.32 1.09 -21.50
CA ALA A 545 -52.06 2.53 -21.48
C ALA A 545 -51.62 3.00 -20.08
N ALA A 546 -52.20 2.43 -19.02
CA ALA A 546 -51.83 2.70 -17.64
C ALA A 546 -50.38 2.25 -17.36
N ILE A 547 -49.96 1.08 -17.87
CA ILE A 547 -48.56 0.62 -17.76
C ILE A 547 -47.62 1.60 -18.48
N SER A 548 -47.89 1.94 -19.75
CA SER A 548 -47.00 2.86 -20.47
C SER A 548 -46.91 4.23 -19.81
N SER A 549 -48.06 4.79 -19.39
CA SER A 549 -48.10 6.10 -18.75
C SER A 549 -47.46 6.08 -17.36
N GLY A 550 -47.65 5.00 -16.60
CA GLY A 550 -47.05 4.82 -15.29
C GLY A 550 -45.52 4.84 -15.34
N TYR A 551 -44.90 4.07 -16.25
CA TYR A 551 -43.45 4.09 -16.42
C TYR A 551 -42.93 5.44 -16.95
N GLU A 552 -43.64 6.08 -17.87
CA GLU A 552 -43.22 7.37 -18.44
C GLU A 552 -43.24 8.49 -17.40
N ARG A 553 -44.28 8.53 -16.55
CA ARG A 553 -44.42 9.54 -15.50
C ARG A 553 -43.54 9.26 -14.28
N ALA A 554 -43.38 7.99 -13.90
CA ALA A 554 -42.52 7.63 -12.78
C ALA A 554 -41.03 7.84 -13.09
N PHE A 555 -40.64 7.81 -14.37
CA PHE A 555 -39.24 7.95 -14.79
C PHE A 555 -38.58 9.23 -14.26
N SER A 556 -39.23 10.39 -14.40
CA SER A 556 -38.64 11.66 -13.97
C SER A 556 -38.43 11.68 -12.45
N THR A 557 -39.44 11.26 -11.68
CA THR A 557 -39.34 11.24 -10.21
C THR A 557 -38.26 10.28 -9.72
N ILE A 558 -38.14 9.10 -10.34
CA ILE A 558 -37.10 8.11 -10.00
C ILE A 558 -35.71 8.62 -10.39
N ALA A 559 -35.59 9.27 -11.55
CA ALA A 559 -34.34 9.86 -11.99
C ALA A 559 -33.91 10.99 -11.03
N ASP A 560 -34.82 11.89 -10.66
CA ASP A 560 -34.53 13.03 -9.77
C ASP A 560 -34.06 12.55 -8.38
N ALA A 561 -34.75 11.55 -7.81
CA ALA A 561 -34.37 10.96 -6.52
C ALA A 561 -32.98 10.31 -6.59
N ASN A 562 -32.73 9.47 -7.59
CA ASN A 562 -31.46 8.76 -7.74
C ASN A 562 -30.29 9.68 -8.10
N VAL A 563 -30.50 10.70 -8.93
CA VAL A 563 -29.48 11.71 -9.24
C VAL A 563 -29.08 12.47 -7.97
N THR A 564 -30.05 12.83 -7.13
CA THR A 564 -29.78 13.46 -5.83
C THR A 564 -28.93 12.56 -4.93
N THR A 565 -29.28 11.27 -4.83
CA THR A 565 -28.48 10.29 -4.09
C THR A 565 -27.08 10.12 -4.69
N LEU A 566 -26.96 10.11 -6.01
CA LEU A 566 -25.68 9.98 -6.70
C LEU A 566 -24.78 11.18 -6.45
N ILE A 567 -25.33 12.40 -6.42
CA ILE A 567 -24.58 13.62 -6.05
C ILE A 567 -24.01 13.47 -4.64
N ALA A 568 -24.83 13.04 -3.67
CA ALA A 568 -24.36 12.80 -2.30
C ALA A 568 -23.26 11.72 -2.25
N ALA A 569 -23.42 10.62 -3.01
CA ALA A 569 -22.43 9.57 -3.10
C ALA A 569 -21.11 10.07 -3.72
N VAL A 570 -21.16 10.90 -4.77
CA VAL A 570 -19.96 11.50 -5.38
C VAL A 570 -19.25 12.43 -4.39
N VAL A 571 -19.98 13.24 -3.64
CA VAL A 571 -19.39 14.10 -2.59
C VAL A 571 -18.71 13.23 -1.52
N LEU A 572 -19.36 12.16 -1.06
CA LEU A 572 -18.75 11.20 -0.11
C LEU A 572 -17.54 10.48 -0.70
N PHE A 573 -17.52 10.19 -2.00
CA PHE A 573 -16.37 9.56 -2.66
C PHE A 573 -15.16 10.51 -2.77
N LEU A 574 -15.41 11.78 -3.11
CA LEU A 574 -14.36 12.78 -3.28
C LEU A 574 -13.74 13.19 -1.95
N PHE A 575 -14.56 13.43 -0.93
CA PHE A 575 -14.11 13.98 0.36
C PHE A 575 -14.03 12.96 1.50
N GLY A 576 -14.69 11.81 1.38
CA GLY A 576 -14.63 10.75 2.39
C GLY A 576 -13.25 10.11 2.44
N THR A 577 -12.93 9.46 3.55
CA THR A 577 -11.69 8.72 3.74
C THR A 577 -11.97 7.27 4.12
N GLY A 578 -11.05 6.37 3.76
CA GLY A 578 -11.10 4.94 4.11
C GLY A 578 -12.49 4.30 3.88
N PRO A 579 -13.16 3.79 4.94
CA PRO A 579 -14.44 3.09 4.81
C PRO A 579 -15.58 3.90 4.18
N ILE A 580 -15.60 5.23 4.32
CA ILE A 580 -16.65 6.10 3.76
C ILE A 580 -16.59 6.10 2.23
N LYS A 581 -15.38 6.04 1.64
CA LYS A 581 -15.23 5.89 0.18
C LYS A 581 -15.81 4.56 -0.30
N GLY A 582 -15.58 3.47 0.44
CA GLY A 582 -16.16 2.15 0.14
C GLY A 582 -17.69 2.16 0.16
N PHE A 583 -18.28 2.81 1.16
CA PHE A 583 -19.73 3.07 1.20
C PHE A 583 -20.22 3.86 -0.02
N ALA A 584 -19.53 4.95 -0.36
CA ALA A 584 -19.88 5.81 -1.48
C ALA A 584 -19.86 5.05 -2.82
N ILE A 585 -18.82 4.27 -3.09
CA ILE A 585 -18.71 3.44 -4.31
C ILE A 585 -19.89 2.46 -4.40
N THR A 586 -20.17 1.76 -3.30
CA THR A 586 -21.24 0.77 -3.25
C THR A 586 -22.61 1.41 -3.46
N LEU A 587 -22.86 2.58 -2.84
CA LEU A 587 -24.07 3.36 -3.03
C LEU A 587 -24.22 3.86 -4.48
N SER A 588 -23.16 4.42 -5.07
CA SER A 588 -23.17 4.89 -6.46
C SER A 588 -23.50 3.77 -7.45
N ILE A 589 -22.81 2.63 -7.35
CA ILE A 589 -23.07 1.45 -8.19
C ILE A 589 -24.50 0.98 -7.98
N GLY A 590 -24.93 0.86 -6.72
CA GLY A 590 -26.25 0.40 -6.37
C GLY A 590 -27.38 1.25 -6.94
N VAL A 591 -27.25 2.57 -6.87
CA VAL A 591 -28.21 3.53 -7.44
C VAL A 591 -28.29 3.41 -8.97
N VAL A 592 -27.15 3.33 -9.65
CA VAL A 592 -27.11 3.20 -11.13
C VAL A 592 -27.73 1.87 -11.57
N VAL A 593 -27.36 0.78 -10.92
CA VAL A 593 -27.93 -0.55 -11.19
C VAL A 593 -29.42 -0.58 -10.86
N SER A 594 -29.83 0.07 -9.77
CA SER A 594 -31.24 0.20 -9.36
C SER A 594 -32.07 0.84 -10.47
N MET A 595 -31.64 2.00 -11.00
CA MET A 595 -32.31 2.66 -12.12
C MET A 595 -32.45 1.73 -13.33
N PHE A 596 -31.38 1.02 -13.71
CA PHE A 596 -31.43 0.08 -14.83
C PHE A 596 -32.45 -1.05 -14.57
N THR A 597 -32.39 -1.69 -13.40
CA THR A 597 -33.28 -2.80 -13.05
C THR A 597 -34.74 -2.36 -12.92
N ALA A 598 -35.01 -1.24 -12.25
CA ALA A 598 -36.36 -0.75 -11.97
C ALA A 598 -37.06 -0.09 -13.17
N ILE A 599 -36.32 0.47 -14.13
CA ILE A 599 -36.92 1.16 -15.29
C ILE A 599 -36.89 0.27 -16.53
N VAL A 600 -35.77 -0.40 -16.80
CA VAL A 600 -35.57 -1.14 -18.06
C VAL A 600 -35.99 -2.60 -17.90
N VAL A 601 -35.51 -3.28 -16.86
CA VAL A 601 -35.73 -4.73 -16.70
C VAL A 601 -37.18 -5.03 -16.30
N THR A 602 -37.72 -4.37 -15.28
CA THR A 602 -39.13 -4.57 -14.86
C THR A 602 -40.10 -4.26 -16.01
N ARG A 603 -39.90 -3.16 -16.75
CA ARG A 603 -40.73 -2.81 -17.90
C ARG A 603 -40.65 -3.84 -18.99
N ALA A 604 -39.45 -4.36 -19.29
CA ALA A 604 -39.27 -5.41 -20.28
C ALA A 604 -40.02 -6.70 -19.89
N ILE A 605 -39.97 -7.09 -18.62
CA ILE A 605 -40.69 -8.25 -18.08
C ILE A 605 -42.20 -8.03 -18.10
N VAL A 606 -42.69 -6.87 -17.64
CA VAL A 606 -44.12 -6.50 -17.70
C VAL A 606 -44.62 -6.52 -19.14
N ASN A 607 -43.85 -5.99 -20.09
CA ASN A 607 -44.20 -6.01 -21.51
C ASN A 607 -44.20 -7.44 -22.08
N LEU A 608 -43.32 -8.31 -21.62
CA LEU A 608 -43.28 -9.71 -22.05
C LEU A 608 -44.47 -10.51 -21.50
N THR A 609 -44.85 -10.29 -20.24
CA THR A 609 -45.95 -11.00 -19.57
C THR A 609 -47.32 -10.51 -20.01
N TYR A 610 -47.52 -9.19 -20.07
CA TYR A 610 -48.82 -8.58 -20.37
C TYR A 610 -48.94 -8.05 -21.80
N GLY A 611 -47.85 -7.68 -22.48
CA GLY A 611 -47.89 -7.05 -23.82
C GLY A 611 -48.40 -7.94 -24.96
N ARG A 612 -48.46 -9.26 -24.77
CA ARG A 612 -49.03 -10.22 -25.75
C ARG A 612 -50.55 -10.40 -25.64
N GLN A 613 -51.19 -9.96 -24.56
CA GLN A 613 -52.64 -10.13 -24.34
C GLN A 613 -53.41 -8.87 -24.77
N ARG A 614 -54.17 -8.95 -25.88
CA ARG A 614 -54.96 -7.84 -26.44
C ARG A 614 -56.17 -7.42 -25.58
N ARG A 615 -56.62 -8.24 -24.64
CA ARG A 615 -57.74 -7.95 -23.72
C ARG A 615 -57.36 -8.39 -22.31
N ILE A 616 -56.70 -7.51 -21.56
CA ILE A 616 -56.51 -7.69 -20.12
C ILE A 616 -57.72 -7.05 -19.44
N ALA A 617 -58.53 -7.85 -18.75
CA ALA A 617 -59.71 -7.33 -18.03
C ALA A 617 -59.35 -6.80 -16.64
N ARG A 618 -58.30 -7.33 -15.99
CA ARG A 618 -57.79 -6.92 -14.67
C ARG A 618 -56.29 -7.14 -14.58
N LEU A 619 -55.56 -6.21 -13.96
CA LEU A 619 -54.17 -6.40 -13.57
C LEU A 619 -54.12 -6.93 -12.14
N SER A 620 -53.28 -7.93 -11.89
CA SER A 620 -52.99 -8.39 -10.53
C SER A 620 -51.86 -7.54 -9.94
N ILE A 621 -52.16 -6.27 -9.68
CA ILE A 621 -51.24 -5.29 -9.12
C ILE A 621 -51.69 -4.81 -7.76
#